data_AF-A0A9E4ZCR7-F1
#
_entry.id   AF-A0A9E4ZCR7-F1
#
_cell.length_a   1.000
_cell.length_b   1.000
_cell.length_c   1.000
_cell.angle_alpha   90.00
_cell.angle_beta   90.00
_cell.angle_gamma   90.00
#
_symmetry.space_group_name_H-M   'P 1'
#
loop_
_entity.id
_entity.type
_entity.pdbx_description
1 polymer ?
#
loop_
_entity_poly.entity_id
_entity_poly.type
_entity_poly.pdbx_seq_one_letter_code
_entity_poly.pdbx_strand_id
1 'polypeptide(L)'
;MSQDLTNDADRPEGPDLPGVSDVVLRRVRNGLLVAVGLLFSFLVLWWLQTVYTDWLWYGELGYRAVFTKILVMKLWLFVGGTAVTAAALIVNFYFTFRFSRGPSTLPVTDDTLRLLRAFLVLAVVITVLTAAPIFGSAASGRWEVFLLFLNKVSFGVSDPEFGRDLSFFIVTLRMLNFIQSWVMGILITSVVMSLFLYAGIYGLRGLNFFLAPRMLKHIGILGGLLMLSIGAGHVLAIYELVLSPGGLVAGAGYADIHARIPVLWLMTVIAALGAGAFFVSHYFGGLRLMIGSFSLWIIMVLLANLAYPALFQRFQVDPNQFERERVYIERNIEATRAAYQLDLVEEIALPAIGD
;
A
#
# COMPACT_ATOMS: atom_id res chain seq x y z
N MET A 1 34.03 -30.12 -70.96
CA MET A 1 33.36 -30.60 -69.74
C MET A 1 33.69 -29.58 -68.64
N SER A 2 32.94 -28.48 -68.59
CA SER A 2 33.11 -27.41 -67.59
C SER A 2 32.15 -27.69 -66.45
N GLN A 3 32.68 -28.09 -65.28
CA GLN A 3 31.88 -28.18 -64.08
C GLN A 3 31.70 -26.77 -63.51
N ASP A 4 30.45 -26.35 -63.43
CA ASP A 4 30.00 -25.11 -62.83
C ASP A 4 30.02 -25.29 -61.29
N LEU A 5 30.88 -24.55 -60.61
CA LEU A 5 31.10 -24.62 -59.15
C LEU A 5 30.43 -23.42 -58.44
N THR A 6 29.22 -23.05 -58.85
CA THR A 6 28.50 -21.90 -58.26
C THR A 6 27.34 -22.29 -57.34
N ASN A 7 27.14 -23.57 -57.04
CA ASN A 7 25.99 -24.01 -56.24
C ASN A 7 26.38 -24.64 -54.89
N ASP A 8 26.99 -23.87 -53.99
CA ASP A 8 27.14 -24.26 -52.58
C ASP A 8 27.13 -23.01 -51.66
N ALA A 9 26.03 -22.27 -51.71
CA ALA A 9 25.69 -21.28 -50.67
C ALA A 9 24.31 -21.58 -50.06
N ASP A 10 23.94 -22.85 -49.96
CA ASP A 10 22.87 -23.28 -49.07
C ASP A 10 23.41 -23.14 -47.64
N ARG A 11 23.11 -21.99 -47.02
CA ARG A 11 23.24 -21.83 -45.58
C ARG A 11 22.39 -22.95 -44.95
N PRO A 12 22.91 -23.71 -43.97
CA PRO A 12 22.09 -24.71 -43.31
C PRO A 12 20.85 -24.00 -42.74
N GLU A 13 19.68 -24.40 -43.21
CA GLU A 13 18.40 -24.06 -42.60
C GLU A 13 18.53 -24.44 -41.11
N GLY A 14 18.58 -23.43 -40.24
CA GLY A 14 18.53 -23.67 -38.81
C GLY A 14 17.26 -24.45 -38.49
N PRO A 15 17.22 -25.23 -37.40
CA PRO A 15 16.05 -26.00 -37.06
C PRO A 15 14.82 -25.08 -36.96
N ASP A 16 13.87 -25.26 -37.88
CA ASP A 16 12.54 -24.66 -37.80
C ASP A 16 11.89 -25.18 -36.52
N LEU A 17 11.93 -24.37 -35.46
CA LEU A 17 11.06 -24.56 -34.32
C LEU A 17 9.64 -24.72 -34.87
N PRO A 18 8.85 -25.72 -34.45
CA PRO A 18 7.55 -25.99 -35.04
C PRO A 18 6.70 -24.72 -34.99
N GLY A 19 6.56 -24.08 -36.15
CA GLY A 19 5.89 -22.80 -36.30
C GLY A 19 4.41 -23.01 -36.02
N VAL A 20 3.95 -22.59 -34.84
CA VAL A 20 2.52 -22.55 -34.55
C VAL A 20 1.90 -21.59 -35.56
N SER A 21 1.08 -22.12 -36.50
CA SER A 21 0.48 -21.28 -37.53
C SER A 21 -0.30 -20.11 -36.94
N ASP A 22 -0.26 -18.95 -37.60
CA ASP A 22 -1.01 -17.75 -37.20
C ASP A 22 -2.51 -18.02 -37.01
N VAL A 23 -3.04 -18.98 -37.75
CA VAL A 23 -4.42 -19.46 -37.65
C VAL A 23 -4.67 -20.14 -36.31
N VAL A 24 -3.76 -21.01 -35.87
CA VAL A 24 -3.83 -21.68 -34.56
C VAL A 24 -3.65 -20.67 -33.42
N LEU A 25 -2.69 -19.73 -33.52
CA LEU A 25 -2.51 -18.68 -32.51
C LEU A 25 -3.73 -17.76 -32.38
N ARG A 26 -4.33 -17.34 -33.49
CA ARG A 26 -5.57 -16.54 -33.48
C ARG A 26 -6.74 -17.34 -32.91
N ARG A 27 -6.86 -18.63 -33.24
CA ARG A 27 -7.90 -19.51 -32.69
C ARG A 27 -7.75 -19.72 -31.19
N VAL A 28 -6.52 -19.96 -30.71
CA VAL A 28 -6.23 -20.10 -29.27
C VAL A 28 -6.48 -18.79 -28.54
N ARG A 29 -6.00 -17.65 -29.05
CA ARG A 29 -6.26 -16.33 -28.46
C ARG A 29 -7.76 -16.04 -28.38
N ASN A 30 -8.50 -16.23 -29.47
CA ASN A 30 -9.94 -15.97 -29.48
C ASN A 30 -10.68 -16.95 -28.56
N GLY A 31 -10.28 -18.22 -28.51
CA GLY A 31 -10.81 -19.20 -27.56
C GLY A 31 -10.55 -18.82 -26.10
N LEU A 32 -9.34 -18.34 -25.79
CA LEU A 32 -8.98 -17.84 -24.47
C LEU A 32 -9.80 -16.61 -24.10
N LEU A 33 -9.96 -15.64 -25.02
CA LEU A 33 -10.78 -14.45 -24.79
C LEU A 33 -12.24 -14.83 -24.51
N VAL A 34 -12.79 -15.80 -25.25
CA VAL A 34 -14.13 -16.32 -25.00
C VAL A 34 -14.21 -17.02 -23.65
N ALA A 35 -13.25 -17.89 -23.31
CA ALA A 35 -13.23 -18.59 -22.03
C ALA A 35 -13.12 -17.62 -20.83
N VAL A 36 -12.24 -16.62 -20.92
CA VAL A 36 -12.12 -15.55 -19.91
C VAL A 36 -13.40 -14.73 -19.83
N GLY A 37 -14.00 -14.38 -20.96
CA GLY A 37 -15.28 -13.66 -21.01
C GLY A 37 -16.42 -14.44 -20.38
N LEU A 38 -16.50 -15.76 -20.63
CA LEU A 38 -17.49 -16.66 -20.03
C LEU A 38 -17.26 -16.80 -18.52
N LEU A 39 -16.02 -17.00 -18.08
CA LEU A 39 -15.68 -17.06 -16.65
C LEU A 39 -16.04 -15.74 -15.94
N PHE A 40 -15.67 -14.61 -16.52
CA PHE A 40 -16.01 -13.30 -15.98
C PHE A 40 -17.52 -13.10 -15.89
N SER A 41 -18.26 -13.46 -16.95
CA SER A 41 -19.72 -13.39 -16.97
C SER A 41 -20.34 -14.27 -15.89
N PHE A 42 -19.84 -15.50 -15.72
CA PHE A 42 -20.29 -16.41 -14.67
C PHE A 42 -20.06 -15.82 -13.26
N LEU A 43 -18.87 -15.27 -12.99
CA LEU A 43 -18.56 -14.64 -11.70
C LEU A 43 -19.45 -13.43 -11.42
N VAL A 44 -19.71 -12.60 -12.43
CA VAL A 44 -20.60 -11.44 -12.31
C VAL A 44 -22.05 -11.88 -12.05
N LEU A 45 -22.55 -12.88 -12.77
CA LEU A 45 -23.90 -13.40 -12.57
C LEU A 45 -24.06 -14.04 -11.18
N TRP A 46 -23.05 -14.79 -10.74
CA TRP A 46 -23.03 -15.37 -9.40
C TRP A 46 -23.08 -14.30 -8.31
N TRP A 47 -22.29 -13.24 -8.45
CA TRP A 47 -22.33 -12.10 -7.54
C TRP A 47 -23.68 -11.36 -7.58
N LEU A 48 -24.24 -11.12 -8.77
CA LEU A 48 -25.54 -10.48 -8.94
C LEU A 48 -26.68 -11.28 -8.29
N GLN A 49 -26.62 -12.62 -8.35
CA GLN A 49 -27.57 -13.47 -7.67
C GLN A 49 -27.55 -13.23 -6.16
N THR A 50 -26.37 -13.18 -5.54
CA THR A 50 -26.22 -12.87 -4.10
C THR A 50 -26.76 -11.48 -3.77
N VAL A 51 -26.36 -10.46 -4.55
CA VAL A 51 -26.83 -9.07 -4.35
C VAL A 51 -28.34 -8.96 -4.48
N TYR A 52 -28.93 -9.64 -5.46
CA TYR A 52 -30.38 -9.64 -5.66
C TYR A 52 -31.12 -10.33 -4.50
N THR A 53 -30.58 -11.46 -4.04
CA THR A 53 -31.13 -12.20 -2.90
C THR A 53 -31.11 -11.35 -1.62
N ASP A 54 -29.98 -10.71 -1.34
CA ASP A 54 -29.83 -9.80 -0.20
C ASP A 54 -30.75 -8.59 -0.35
N TRP A 55 -30.87 -8.01 -1.55
CA TRP A 55 -31.73 -6.85 -1.80
C TRP A 55 -33.23 -7.14 -1.56
N LEU A 56 -33.67 -8.36 -1.88
CA LEU A 56 -35.01 -8.83 -1.54
C LEU A 56 -35.16 -9.00 -0.02
N TRP A 57 -34.21 -9.69 0.62
CA TRP A 57 -34.22 -9.94 2.06
C TRP A 57 -34.22 -8.64 2.89
N TYR A 58 -33.35 -7.69 2.58
CA TYR A 58 -33.34 -6.35 3.21
C TYR A 58 -34.63 -5.57 2.91
N GLY A 59 -35.31 -5.88 1.79
CA GLY A 59 -36.64 -5.37 1.46
C GLY A 59 -37.71 -5.82 2.45
N GLU A 60 -37.78 -7.11 2.74
CA GLU A 60 -38.73 -7.68 3.69
C GLU A 60 -38.56 -7.13 5.11
N LEU A 61 -37.32 -6.77 5.48
CA LEU A 61 -37.02 -6.18 6.79
C LEU A 61 -37.21 -4.65 6.84
N GLY A 62 -37.60 -4.00 5.74
CA GLY A 62 -37.74 -2.54 5.66
C GLY A 62 -36.42 -1.76 5.57
N TYR A 63 -35.28 -2.44 5.45
CA TYR A 63 -33.93 -1.85 5.41
C TYR A 63 -33.33 -1.77 3.99
N ARG A 64 -34.15 -1.88 2.93
CA ARG A 64 -33.69 -1.82 1.53
C ARG A 64 -32.87 -0.58 1.21
N ALA A 65 -33.23 0.58 1.76
CA ALA A 65 -32.49 1.82 1.55
C ALA A 65 -31.06 1.75 2.13
N VAL A 66 -30.89 1.12 3.30
CA VAL A 66 -29.59 0.93 3.95
C VAL A 66 -28.70 0.03 3.10
N PHE A 67 -29.22 -1.14 2.68
CA PHE A 67 -28.47 -2.05 1.81
C PHE A 67 -28.06 -1.39 0.50
N THR A 68 -28.98 -0.67 -0.15
CA THR A 68 -28.69 0.04 -1.40
C THR A 68 -27.58 1.08 -1.20
N LYS A 69 -27.59 1.83 -0.08
CA LYS A 69 -26.54 2.80 0.24
C LYS A 69 -25.18 2.13 0.45
N ILE A 70 -25.14 0.98 1.14
CA ILE A 70 -23.91 0.19 1.33
C ILE A 70 -23.38 -0.32 -0.01
N LEU A 71 -24.25 -0.93 -0.83
CA LEU A 71 -23.90 -1.50 -2.13
C LEU A 71 -23.34 -0.43 -3.07
N VAL A 72 -24.04 0.71 -3.17
CA VAL A 72 -23.62 1.85 -3.98
C VAL A 72 -22.26 2.35 -3.50
N MET A 73 -22.05 2.54 -2.20
CA MET A 73 -20.76 2.97 -1.67
C MET A 73 -19.63 1.97 -2.01
N LYS A 74 -19.87 0.67 -1.80
CA LYS A 74 -18.90 -0.39 -2.16
C LYS A 74 -18.54 -0.36 -3.63
N LEU A 75 -19.51 -0.14 -4.52
CA LEU A 75 -19.29 -0.05 -5.96
C LEU A 75 -18.51 1.22 -6.34
N TRP A 76 -18.87 2.38 -5.77
CA TRP A 76 -18.14 3.63 -5.99
C TRP A 76 -16.68 3.54 -5.54
N LEU A 77 -16.42 2.95 -4.37
CA LEU A 77 -15.05 2.75 -3.88
C LEU A 77 -14.27 1.74 -4.72
N PHE A 78 -14.92 0.67 -5.17
CA PHE A 78 -14.30 -0.30 -6.05
C PHE A 78 -13.89 0.35 -7.38
N VAL A 79 -14.82 1.00 -8.06
CA VAL A 79 -14.58 1.64 -9.35
C VAL A 79 -13.61 2.81 -9.21
N GLY A 80 -13.83 3.70 -8.23
CA GLY A 80 -12.99 4.86 -7.98
C GLY A 80 -11.57 4.47 -7.57
N GLY A 81 -11.42 3.52 -6.65
CA GLY A 81 -10.11 3.00 -6.24
C GLY A 81 -9.38 2.33 -7.40
N THR A 82 -10.07 1.48 -8.17
CA THR A 82 -9.51 0.86 -9.38
C THR A 82 -9.05 1.92 -10.39
N ALA A 83 -9.88 2.92 -10.68
CA ALA A 83 -9.57 3.97 -11.64
C ALA A 83 -8.35 4.80 -11.21
N VAL A 84 -8.28 5.21 -9.94
CA VAL A 84 -7.17 5.99 -9.40
C VAL A 84 -5.86 5.18 -9.42
N THR A 85 -5.89 3.92 -8.98
CA THR A 85 -4.70 3.05 -9.04
C THR A 85 -4.27 2.78 -10.47
N ALA A 86 -5.22 2.47 -11.38
CA ALA A 86 -4.91 2.26 -12.78
C ALA A 86 -4.27 3.50 -13.41
N ALA A 87 -4.82 4.70 -13.16
CA ALA A 87 -4.26 5.95 -13.65
C ALA A 87 -2.83 6.17 -13.13
N ALA A 88 -2.60 5.98 -11.82
CA ALA A 88 -1.27 6.11 -11.22
C ALA A 88 -0.25 5.15 -11.84
N LEU A 89 -0.62 3.87 -11.99
CA LEU A 89 0.26 2.85 -12.59
C LEU A 89 0.52 3.10 -14.08
N ILE A 90 -0.51 3.48 -14.85
CA ILE A 90 -0.37 3.80 -16.28
C ILE A 90 0.58 4.98 -16.47
N VAL A 91 0.43 6.05 -15.67
CA VAL A 91 1.33 7.21 -15.71
C VAL A 91 2.76 6.79 -15.34
N ASN A 92 2.93 6.01 -14.28
CA ASN A 92 4.24 5.47 -13.89
C ASN A 92 4.89 4.66 -15.02
N PHE A 93 4.16 3.70 -15.61
CA PHE A 93 4.69 2.85 -16.67
C PHE A 93 4.95 3.59 -17.97
N TYR A 94 4.15 4.62 -18.28
CA TYR A 94 4.44 5.53 -19.39
C TYR A 94 5.83 6.16 -19.24
N PHE A 95 6.15 6.70 -18.05
CA PHE A 95 7.47 7.27 -17.77
C PHE A 95 8.58 6.21 -17.80
N THR A 96 8.33 5.02 -17.27
CA THR A 96 9.27 3.89 -17.32
C THR A 96 9.65 3.55 -18.76
N PHE A 97 8.68 3.33 -19.64
CA PHE A 97 8.98 3.06 -21.06
C PHE A 97 9.63 4.25 -21.77
N ARG A 98 9.24 5.48 -21.43
CA ARG A 98 9.78 6.70 -22.03
C ARG A 98 11.25 6.91 -21.70
N PHE A 99 11.67 6.62 -20.47
CA PHE A 99 13.04 6.81 -20.00
C PHE A 99 13.96 5.64 -20.33
N SER A 100 13.38 4.45 -20.53
CA SER A 100 14.13 3.27 -20.96
C SER A 100 14.22 3.11 -22.46
N ARG A 101 14.09 4.15 -23.31
CA ARG A 101 14.35 4.04 -24.77
C ARG A 101 15.84 4.20 -25.10
N GLY A 102 16.34 3.49 -26.10
CA GLY A 102 17.76 3.44 -26.48
C GLY A 102 18.06 2.30 -27.47
N PRO A 103 19.19 2.38 -28.19
CA PRO A 103 19.60 1.36 -29.17
C PRO A 103 19.88 0.01 -28.49
N SER A 104 19.57 -1.09 -29.18
CA SER A 104 19.88 -2.46 -28.76
C SER A 104 21.19 -2.93 -29.40
N THR A 105 22.08 -3.49 -28.59
CA THR A 105 23.38 -4.02 -29.06
C THR A 105 23.41 -5.54 -29.12
N LEU A 106 22.32 -6.23 -28.77
CA LEU A 106 22.26 -7.68 -28.85
C LEU A 106 22.19 -8.15 -30.31
N PRO A 107 22.95 -9.19 -30.68
CA PRO A 107 22.83 -9.87 -31.96
C PRO A 107 21.65 -10.87 -31.92
N VAL A 108 20.43 -10.37 -31.67
CA VAL A 108 19.20 -11.19 -31.76
C VAL A 108 18.40 -10.77 -32.96
N THR A 109 17.74 -11.74 -33.59
CA THR A 109 16.76 -11.51 -34.66
C THR A 109 15.68 -10.53 -34.21
N ASP A 110 15.24 -9.67 -35.12
CA ASP A 110 14.19 -8.66 -34.86
C ASP A 110 12.91 -9.27 -34.29
N ASP A 111 12.56 -10.50 -34.68
CA ASP A 111 11.38 -11.20 -34.20
C ASP A 111 11.48 -11.59 -32.72
N THR A 112 12.65 -12.04 -32.26
CA THR A 112 12.91 -12.34 -30.85
C THR A 112 12.80 -11.08 -29.99
N LEU A 113 13.30 -9.94 -30.48
CA LEU A 113 13.17 -8.66 -29.79
C LEU A 113 11.71 -8.17 -29.73
N ARG A 114 10.90 -8.40 -30.78
CA ARG A 114 9.46 -8.11 -30.76
C ARG A 114 8.73 -8.97 -29.72
N LEU A 115 9.02 -10.27 -29.65
CA LEU A 115 8.43 -11.18 -28.65
C LEU A 115 8.77 -10.76 -27.22
N LEU A 116 10.05 -10.47 -26.93
CA LEU A 116 10.47 -10.02 -25.60
C LEU A 116 9.86 -8.68 -25.20
N ARG A 117 9.71 -7.73 -26.14
CA ARG A 117 8.95 -6.48 -25.88
C ARG A 117 7.48 -6.75 -25.62
N ALA A 118 6.86 -7.69 -26.35
CA ALA A 118 5.48 -8.09 -26.13
C ALA A 118 5.28 -8.68 -24.72
N PHE A 119 6.22 -9.48 -24.21
CA PHE A 119 6.18 -9.97 -22.82
C PHE A 119 6.26 -8.85 -21.79
N LEU A 120 7.08 -7.81 -22.00
CA LEU A 120 7.15 -6.66 -21.09
C LEU A 120 5.87 -5.82 -21.09
N VAL A 121 5.28 -5.59 -22.27
CA VAL A 121 3.98 -4.91 -22.38
C VAL A 121 2.89 -5.76 -21.74
N LEU A 122 2.90 -7.08 -21.96
CA LEU A 122 1.99 -8.02 -21.33
C LEU A 122 2.14 -7.99 -19.80
N ALA A 123 3.36 -7.95 -19.27
CA ALA A 123 3.61 -7.81 -17.84
C ALA A 123 2.98 -6.53 -17.29
N VAL A 124 3.13 -5.38 -17.97
CA VAL A 124 2.49 -4.12 -17.58
C VAL A 124 0.97 -4.22 -17.60
N VAL A 125 0.40 -4.78 -18.68
CA VAL A 125 -1.05 -4.95 -18.81
C VAL A 125 -1.58 -5.86 -17.70
N ILE A 126 -0.93 -7.00 -17.45
CA ILE A 126 -1.29 -7.91 -16.36
C ILE A 126 -1.21 -7.19 -15.02
N THR A 127 -0.12 -6.46 -14.74
CA THR A 127 0.02 -5.70 -13.50
C THR A 127 -1.10 -4.68 -13.31
N VAL A 128 -1.44 -3.89 -14.33
CA VAL A 128 -2.54 -2.91 -14.21
C VAL A 128 -3.89 -3.62 -14.02
N LEU A 129 -4.17 -4.65 -14.82
CA LEU A 129 -5.43 -5.40 -14.77
C LEU A 129 -5.62 -6.20 -13.47
N THR A 130 -4.54 -6.53 -12.77
CA THR A 130 -4.60 -7.26 -11.48
C THR A 130 -4.49 -6.34 -10.29
N ALA A 131 -3.47 -5.47 -10.25
CA ALA A 131 -3.24 -4.59 -9.12
C ALA A 131 -4.37 -3.57 -8.95
N ALA A 132 -4.84 -2.93 -10.03
CA ALA A 132 -5.86 -1.88 -9.89
C ALA A 132 -7.17 -2.40 -9.27
N PRO A 133 -7.76 -3.53 -9.71
CA PRO A 133 -8.91 -4.11 -9.03
C PRO A 133 -8.64 -4.59 -7.60
N ILE A 134 -7.42 -5.06 -7.28
CA ILE A 134 -7.03 -5.41 -5.91
C ILE A 134 -7.10 -4.17 -5.00
N PHE A 135 -6.52 -3.05 -5.42
CA PHE A 135 -6.57 -1.80 -4.67
C PHE A 135 -7.98 -1.21 -4.60
N GLY A 136 -8.79 -1.33 -5.66
CA GLY A 136 -10.21 -0.98 -5.64
C GLY A 136 -11.02 -1.84 -4.66
N SER A 137 -10.77 -3.15 -4.64
CA SER A 137 -11.38 -4.08 -3.69
C SER A 137 -11.00 -3.75 -2.24
N ALA A 138 -9.72 -3.41 -1.99
CA ALA A 138 -9.27 -2.96 -0.67
C ALA A 138 -10.01 -1.70 -0.21
N ALA A 139 -10.27 -0.74 -1.10
CA ALA A 139 -11.08 0.44 -0.80
C ALA A 139 -12.55 0.08 -0.53
N SER A 140 -13.16 -0.75 -1.39
CA SER A 140 -14.52 -1.24 -1.24
C SER A 140 -14.75 -1.99 0.08
N GLY A 141 -13.78 -2.80 0.52
CA GLY A 141 -13.82 -3.50 1.81
C GLY A 141 -13.80 -2.57 3.03
N ARG A 142 -13.39 -1.31 2.87
CA ARG A 142 -13.36 -0.29 3.93
C ARG A 142 -14.53 0.70 3.85
N TRP A 143 -15.62 0.32 3.19
CA TRP A 143 -16.82 1.16 3.02
C TRP A 143 -17.34 1.79 4.33
N GLU A 144 -17.27 1.08 5.46
CA GLU A 144 -17.68 1.60 6.77
C GLU A 144 -16.87 2.81 7.19
N VAL A 145 -15.54 2.76 7.01
CA VAL A 145 -14.63 3.87 7.36
C VAL A 145 -14.95 5.10 6.52
N PHE A 146 -15.24 4.92 5.22
CA PHE A 146 -15.62 6.01 4.35
C PHE A 146 -16.98 6.60 4.71
N LEU A 147 -18.01 5.78 4.95
CA LEU A 147 -19.32 6.29 5.34
C LEU A 147 -19.27 7.01 6.69
N LEU A 148 -18.56 6.45 7.67
CA LEU A 148 -18.35 7.11 8.96
C LEU A 148 -17.61 8.43 8.80
N PHE A 149 -16.58 8.49 7.95
CA PHE A 149 -15.84 9.72 7.70
C PHE A 149 -16.68 10.81 7.03
N LEU A 150 -17.47 10.43 6.02
CA LEU A 150 -18.34 11.37 5.29
C LEU A 150 -19.52 11.86 6.14
N ASN A 151 -19.96 11.08 7.11
CA ASN A 151 -21.09 11.40 8.00
C ASN A 151 -20.63 11.58 9.45
N LYS A 152 -19.37 11.97 9.67
CA LYS A 152 -18.80 12.07 11.01
C LYS A 152 -19.52 13.13 11.83
N VAL A 153 -19.70 12.84 13.12
CA VAL A 153 -20.24 13.75 14.13
C VAL A 153 -19.23 13.92 15.24
N SER A 154 -19.22 15.09 15.90
CA SER A 154 -18.40 15.31 17.08
C SER A 154 -19.02 14.59 18.27
N PHE A 155 -18.18 14.02 19.11
CA PHE A 155 -18.60 13.40 20.37
C PHE A 155 -18.79 14.45 21.47
N GLY A 156 -18.22 15.65 21.32
CA GLY A 156 -18.26 16.72 22.32
C GLY A 156 -17.27 16.50 23.47
N VAL A 157 -16.49 15.42 23.41
CA VAL A 157 -15.47 15.05 24.39
C VAL A 157 -14.12 15.09 23.71
N SER A 158 -13.17 15.79 24.33
CA SER A 158 -11.80 15.92 23.83
C SER A 158 -10.85 14.99 24.58
N ASP A 159 -9.92 14.42 23.84
CA ASP A 159 -8.81 13.64 24.38
C ASP A 159 -7.89 14.52 25.25
N PRO A 160 -7.54 14.08 26.47
CA PRO A 160 -6.67 14.84 27.38
C PRO A 160 -5.23 15.06 26.88
N GLU A 161 -4.75 14.25 25.93
CA GLU A 161 -3.36 14.32 25.46
C GLU A 161 -3.19 15.28 24.28
N PHE A 162 -3.98 15.10 23.22
CA PHE A 162 -3.87 15.88 21.98
C PHE A 162 -4.95 16.97 21.85
N GLY A 163 -5.92 17.05 22.77
CA GLY A 163 -7.01 18.04 22.73
C GLY A 163 -7.91 17.88 21.50
N ARG A 164 -7.98 16.68 20.92
CA ARG A 164 -8.80 16.38 19.75
C ARG A 164 -10.07 15.67 20.17
N ASP A 165 -11.19 15.99 19.52
CA ASP A 165 -12.45 15.27 19.72
C ASP A 165 -12.28 13.77 19.43
N LEU A 166 -12.97 12.91 20.18
CA LEU A 166 -12.88 11.45 20.01
C LEU A 166 -13.22 10.97 18.58
N SER A 167 -14.05 11.72 17.83
CA SER A 167 -14.31 11.44 16.41
C SER A 167 -13.05 11.48 15.55
N PHE A 168 -12.02 12.24 15.95
CA PHE A 168 -10.75 12.24 15.27
C PHE A 168 -10.12 10.84 15.31
N PHE A 169 -10.02 10.23 16.49
CA PHE A 169 -9.34 8.93 16.66
C PHE A 169 -10.17 7.76 16.12
N ILE A 170 -11.49 7.77 16.35
CA ILE A 170 -12.37 6.66 15.96
C ILE A 170 -12.69 6.68 14.46
N VAL A 171 -12.72 7.86 13.84
CA VAL A 171 -13.17 8.02 12.45
C VAL A 171 -12.07 8.57 11.55
N THR A 172 -11.56 9.76 11.85
CA THR A 172 -10.63 10.47 10.95
C THR A 172 -9.28 9.75 10.83
N LEU A 173 -8.72 9.30 11.95
CA LEU A 173 -7.43 8.61 12.01
C LEU A 173 -7.46 7.29 11.24
N ARG A 174 -8.52 6.49 11.37
CA ARG A 174 -8.72 5.26 10.57
C ARG A 174 -8.76 5.54 9.07
N MET A 175 -9.41 6.64 8.66
CA MET A 175 -9.45 7.06 7.26
C MET A 175 -8.06 7.51 6.76
N LEU A 176 -7.33 8.30 7.56
CA LEU A 176 -5.97 8.73 7.22
C LEU A 176 -5.01 7.55 7.11
N ASN A 177 -5.10 6.58 8.02
CA ASN A 177 -4.30 5.35 7.97
C ASN A 177 -4.64 4.50 6.75
N PHE A 178 -5.92 4.39 6.39
CA PHE A 178 -6.30 3.73 5.14
C PHE A 178 -5.68 4.44 3.93
N ILE A 179 -5.83 5.76 3.82
CA ILE A 179 -5.26 6.53 2.70
C ILE A 179 -3.74 6.36 2.65
N GLN A 180 -3.05 6.50 3.78
CA GLN A 180 -1.61 6.41 3.87
C GLN A 180 -1.11 5.02 3.43
N SER A 181 -1.72 3.93 3.94
CA SER A 181 -1.34 2.56 3.56
C SER A 181 -1.69 2.23 2.11
N TRP A 182 -2.79 2.79 1.60
CA TRP A 182 -3.21 2.62 0.21
C TRP A 182 -2.26 3.32 -0.77
N VAL A 183 -1.89 4.58 -0.49
CA VAL A 183 -0.88 5.33 -1.25
C VAL A 183 0.49 4.64 -1.18
N MET A 184 0.89 4.17 0.01
CA MET A 184 2.11 3.41 0.20
C MET A 184 2.15 2.18 -0.71
N GLY A 185 1.08 1.39 -0.74
CA GLY A 185 0.97 0.21 -1.58
C GLY A 185 1.14 0.54 -3.06
N ILE A 186 0.47 1.59 -3.55
CA ILE A 186 0.59 2.04 -4.96
C ILE A 186 2.02 2.46 -5.27
N LEU A 187 2.69 3.19 -4.37
CA LEU A 187 4.08 3.63 -4.54
C LEU A 187 5.05 2.45 -4.54
N ILE A 188 4.90 1.48 -3.63
CA ILE A 188 5.72 0.26 -3.59
C ILE A 188 5.56 -0.52 -4.89
N THR A 189 4.32 -0.79 -5.32
CA THR A 189 4.06 -1.47 -6.59
C THR A 189 4.69 -0.71 -7.76
N SER A 190 4.58 0.62 -7.78
CA SER A 190 5.16 1.47 -8.81
C SER A 190 6.70 1.38 -8.86
N VAL A 191 7.37 1.45 -7.71
CA VAL A 191 8.84 1.33 -7.61
C VAL A 191 9.30 -0.06 -8.04
N VAL A 192 8.72 -1.12 -7.46
CA VAL A 192 9.12 -2.51 -7.73
C VAL A 192 8.93 -2.84 -9.21
N MET A 193 7.77 -2.53 -9.77
CA MET A 193 7.48 -2.82 -11.17
C MET A 193 8.32 -1.96 -12.13
N SER A 194 8.58 -0.69 -11.80
CA SER A 194 9.47 0.15 -12.62
C SER A 194 10.90 -0.38 -12.60
N LEU A 195 11.43 -0.82 -11.45
CA LEU A 195 12.75 -1.46 -11.37
C LEU A 195 12.80 -2.77 -12.15
N PHE A 196 11.77 -3.62 -12.04
CA PHE A 196 11.65 -4.85 -12.80
C PHE A 196 11.66 -4.60 -14.32
N LEU A 197 10.86 -3.63 -14.79
CA LEU A 197 10.81 -3.25 -16.20
C LEU A 197 12.12 -2.63 -16.68
N TYR A 198 12.78 -1.81 -15.86
CA TYR A 198 14.10 -1.28 -16.15
C TYR A 198 15.14 -2.38 -16.31
N ALA A 199 15.18 -3.34 -15.39
CA ALA A 199 16.07 -4.50 -15.48
C ALA A 199 15.76 -5.35 -16.72
N GLY A 200 14.48 -5.64 -16.97
CA GLY A 200 14.03 -6.35 -18.16
C GLY A 200 14.47 -5.68 -19.44
N ILE A 201 14.17 -4.39 -19.64
CA ILE A 201 14.51 -3.65 -20.87
C ILE A 201 16.03 -3.58 -21.09
N TYR A 202 16.83 -3.45 -20.03
CA TYR A 202 18.29 -3.45 -20.16
C TYR A 202 18.84 -4.84 -20.50
N GLY A 203 18.29 -5.90 -19.89
CA GLY A 203 18.56 -7.27 -20.28
C GLY A 203 18.26 -7.51 -21.77
N LEU A 204 17.14 -6.96 -22.27
CA LEU A 204 16.78 -6.99 -23.69
C LEU A 204 17.70 -6.17 -24.61
N ARG A 205 18.60 -5.37 -24.05
CA ARG A 205 19.60 -4.62 -24.82
C ARG A 205 20.97 -5.25 -24.78
N GLY A 206 21.18 -6.29 -23.96
CA GLY A 206 22.50 -6.88 -23.76
C GLY A 206 23.45 -5.97 -23.01
N LEU A 207 22.88 -5.03 -22.24
CA LEU A 207 23.63 -4.10 -21.43
C LEU A 207 23.58 -4.57 -19.98
N ASN A 208 24.68 -4.40 -19.25
CA ASN A 208 24.65 -4.53 -17.80
C ASN A 208 23.60 -3.55 -17.23
N PHE A 209 22.81 -4.01 -16.27
CA PHE A 209 21.80 -3.18 -15.65
C PHE A 209 22.46 -2.01 -14.91
N PHE A 210 22.21 -0.79 -15.38
CA PHE A 210 22.56 0.44 -14.68
C PHE A 210 21.41 1.44 -14.77
N LEU A 211 21.21 2.20 -13.70
CA LEU A 211 20.22 3.27 -13.67
C LEU A 211 20.78 4.49 -14.40
N ALA A 212 20.37 4.68 -15.66
CA ALA A 212 20.68 5.89 -16.40
C ALA A 212 20.12 7.14 -15.68
N PRO A 213 20.66 8.34 -15.89
CA PRO A 213 20.31 9.52 -15.08
C PRO A 213 18.80 9.84 -15.09
N ARG A 214 18.11 9.64 -16.23
CA ARG A 214 16.64 9.82 -16.32
C ARG A 214 15.86 8.77 -15.51
N MET A 215 16.32 7.53 -15.50
CA MET A 215 15.72 6.45 -14.70
C MET A 215 15.96 6.68 -13.22
N LEU A 216 17.17 7.10 -12.86
CA LEU A 216 17.54 7.45 -11.51
C LEU A 216 16.68 8.61 -10.98
N LYS A 217 16.44 9.65 -11.78
CA LYS A 217 15.49 10.72 -11.44
C LYS A 217 14.07 10.17 -11.21
N HIS A 218 13.59 9.28 -12.07
CA HIS A 218 12.26 8.68 -11.92
C HIS A 218 12.13 7.86 -10.61
N ILE A 219 13.07 6.95 -10.34
CA ILE A 219 13.07 6.17 -9.08
C ILE A 219 13.33 7.07 -7.87
N GLY A 220 14.15 8.11 -8.02
CA GLY A 220 14.35 9.14 -7.00
C GLY A 220 13.05 9.85 -6.63
N ILE A 221 12.23 10.24 -7.62
CA ILE A 221 10.91 10.83 -7.35
C ILE A 221 9.98 9.83 -6.66
N LEU A 222 9.85 8.61 -7.18
CA LEU A 222 8.97 7.59 -6.57
C LEU A 222 9.41 7.23 -5.15
N GLY A 223 10.71 7.03 -4.94
CA GLY A 223 11.27 6.73 -3.62
C GLY A 223 11.21 7.90 -2.65
N GLY A 224 11.31 9.14 -3.14
CA GLY A 224 11.09 10.34 -2.32
C GLY A 224 9.63 10.45 -1.87
N LEU A 225 8.67 10.23 -2.78
CA LEU A 225 7.25 10.14 -2.42
C LEU A 225 6.97 9.00 -1.43
N LEU A 226 7.64 7.86 -1.60
CA LEU A 226 7.56 6.73 -0.68
C LEU A 226 8.08 7.11 0.72
N MET A 227 9.23 7.79 0.80
CA MET A 227 9.78 8.29 2.06
C MET A 227 8.87 9.32 2.73
N LEU A 228 8.20 10.19 1.97
CA LEU A 228 7.17 11.10 2.52
C LEU A 228 5.96 10.34 3.05
N SER A 229 5.47 9.34 2.32
CA SER A 229 4.37 8.47 2.78
C SER A 229 4.75 7.74 4.07
N ILE A 230 6.01 7.32 4.19
CA ILE A 230 6.57 6.71 5.40
C ILE A 230 6.58 7.72 6.54
N GLY A 231 7.07 8.95 6.33
CA GLY A 231 7.03 10.03 7.32
C GLY A 231 5.61 10.34 7.79
N ALA A 232 4.65 10.42 6.87
CA ALA A 232 3.23 10.60 7.21
C ALA A 232 2.72 9.46 8.11
N GLY A 233 3.12 8.21 7.85
CA GLY A 233 2.79 7.07 8.71
C GLY A 233 3.31 7.23 10.14
N HIS A 234 4.53 7.72 10.34
CA HIS A 234 5.07 7.99 11.68
C HIS A 234 4.27 9.08 12.41
N VAL A 235 3.82 10.13 11.70
CA VAL A 235 2.97 11.17 12.27
C VAL A 235 1.61 10.60 12.68
N LEU A 236 1.01 9.73 11.87
CA LEU A 236 -0.25 9.07 12.24
C LEU A 236 -0.07 8.14 13.45
N ALA A 237 1.05 7.42 13.52
CA ALA A 237 1.37 6.54 14.64
C ALA A 237 1.47 7.27 15.99
N ILE A 238 1.81 8.58 16.00
CA ILE A 238 1.79 9.40 17.22
C ILE A 238 0.38 9.43 17.81
N TYR A 239 -0.64 9.64 16.98
CA TYR A 239 -2.03 9.68 17.42
C TYR A 239 -2.59 8.30 17.76
N GLU A 240 -2.04 7.23 17.18
CA GLU A 240 -2.43 5.85 17.48
C GLU A 240 -2.01 5.40 18.88
N LEU A 241 -1.03 6.06 19.51
CA LEU A 241 -0.57 5.70 20.86
C LEU A 241 -1.71 5.75 21.88
N VAL A 242 -2.66 6.68 21.73
CA VAL A 242 -3.83 6.80 22.61
C VAL A 242 -4.82 5.63 22.43
N LEU A 243 -4.71 4.88 21.33
CA LEU A 243 -5.49 3.67 21.06
C LEU A 243 -4.71 2.37 21.33
N SER A 244 -3.48 2.47 21.86
CA SER A 244 -2.59 1.33 22.06
C SER A 244 -3.12 0.37 23.14
N PRO A 245 -3.21 -0.94 22.89
CA PRO A 245 -3.59 -1.92 23.90
C PRO A 245 -2.39 -2.41 24.75
N GLY A 246 -1.17 -1.97 24.45
CA GLY A 246 0.07 -2.64 24.88
C GLY A 246 0.68 -2.23 26.22
N GLY A 247 -0.03 -1.46 27.04
CA GLY A 247 0.46 -0.94 28.34
C GLY A 247 -0.19 -1.60 29.56
N LEU A 248 0.14 -1.09 30.76
CA LEU A 248 -0.57 -1.43 32.00
C LEU A 248 -2.07 -1.09 31.91
N VAL A 249 -2.38 -0.02 31.18
CA VAL A 249 -3.73 0.43 30.84
C VAL A 249 -3.84 0.60 29.33
N ALA A 250 -5.06 0.51 28.80
CA ALA A 250 -5.32 0.81 27.40
C ALA A 250 -5.11 2.32 27.13
N GLY A 251 -4.34 2.64 26.09
CA GLY A 251 -3.97 3.99 25.72
C GLY A 251 -2.50 4.31 26.00
N ALA A 252 -2.15 5.58 25.80
CA ALA A 252 -0.75 6.01 25.86
C ALA A 252 -0.26 6.08 27.31
N GLY A 253 0.78 5.31 27.63
CA GLY A 253 1.45 5.37 28.93
C GLY A 253 2.55 6.44 29.00
N TYR A 254 3.20 6.56 30.17
CA TYR A 254 4.27 7.54 30.38
C TYR A 254 5.42 7.37 29.38
N ALA A 255 5.86 6.13 29.14
CA ALA A 255 6.91 5.82 28.17
C ALA A 255 6.48 6.10 26.73
N ASP A 256 5.21 5.91 26.39
CA ASP A 256 4.72 6.21 25.04
C ASP A 256 4.82 7.71 24.75
N ILE A 257 4.41 8.53 25.71
CA ILE A 257 4.41 9.99 25.55
C ILE A 257 5.82 10.58 25.63
N HIS A 258 6.63 10.15 26.60
CA HIS A 258 7.94 10.75 26.85
C HIS A 258 9.08 10.10 26.05
N ALA A 259 8.88 8.89 25.51
CA ALA A 259 9.89 8.19 24.73
C ALA A 259 9.45 7.90 23.29
N ARG A 260 8.26 7.31 23.07
CA ARG A 260 7.84 6.94 21.70
C ARG A 260 7.49 8.15 20.83
N ILE A 261 6.77 9.14 21.35
CA ILE A 261 6.43 10.35 20.57
C ILE A 261 7.70 11.07 20.06
N PRO A 262 8.71 11.38 20.90
CA PRO A 262 9.97 11.96 20.40
C PRO A 262 10.65 11.12 19.33
N VAL A 263 10.66 9.79 19.49
CA VAL A 263 11.23 8.86 18.51
C VAL A 263 10.47 8.91 17.18
N LEU A 264 9.13 8.94 17.20
CA LEU A 264 8.31 9.05 16.00
C LEU A 264 8.51 10.38 15.28
N TRP A 265 8.66 11.49 16.01
CA TRP A 265 9.05 12.78 15.44
C TRP A 265 10.43 12.73 14.79
N LEU A 266 11.42 12.14 15.48
CA LEU A 266 12.76 11.93 14.92
C LEU A 266 12.70 11.10 13.62
N MET A 267 11.94 10.00 13.61
CA MET A 267 11.76 9.17 12.42
C MET A 267 11.07 9.93 11.28
N THR A 268 10.11 10.80 11.61
CA THR A 268 9.44 11.67 10.63
C THR A 268 10.45 12.61 9.97
N VAL A 269 11.31 13.25 10.76
CA VAL A 269 12.37 14.13 10.24
C VAL A 269 13.37 13.36 9.38
N ILE A 270 13.81 12.17 9.83
CA ILE A 270 14.72 11.32 9.05
C ILE A 270 14.08 10.90 7.72
N ALA A 271 12.81 10.52 7.72
CA ALA A 271 12.08 10.17 6.50
C ALA A 271 11.92 11.38 5.57
N ALA A 272 11.66 12.57 6.10
CA ALA A 272 11.58 13.81 5.31
C ALA A 272 12.93 14.21 4.70
N LEU A 273 14.02 14.11 5.46
CA LEU A 273 15.38 14.32 4.96
C LEU A 273 15.75 13.26 3.92
N GLY A 274 15.37 12.00 4.15
CA GLY A 274 15.51 10.91 3.20
C GLY A 274 14.75 11.20 1.90
N ALA A 275 13.53 11.69 1.96
CA ALA A 275 12.78 12.11 0.78
C ALA A 275 13.50 13.22 -0.01
N GLY A 276 14.02 14.23 0.69
CA GLY A 276 14.85 15.27 0.09
C GLY A 276 16.08 14.69 -0.62
N ALA A 277 16.79 13.77 0.04
CA ALA A 277 17.94 13.06 -0.53
C ALA A 277 17.58 12.26 -1.80
N PHE A 278 16.43 11.59 -1.81
CA PHE A 278 15.90 10.89 -2.99
C PHE A 278 15.60 11.84 -4.14
N PHE A 279 15.00 13.01 -3.88
CA PHE A 279 14.70 14.00 -4.94
C PHE A 279 15.97 14.62 -5.55
N VAL A 280 17.00 14.87 -4.73
CA VAL A 280 18.26 15.47 -5.22
C VAL A 280 19.28 14.43 -5.71
N SER A 281 19.03 13.13 -5.48
CA SER A 281 19.95 12.03 -5.80
C SER A 281 20.44 12.03 -7.25
N HIS A 282 19.60 12.43 -8.20
CA HIS A 282 19.98 12.51 -9.60
C HIS A 282 21.11 13.52 -9.85
N TYR A 283 21.14 14.61 -9.08
CA TYR A 283 22.15 15.65 -9.16
C TYR A 283 23.38 15.35 -8.28
N PHE A 284 23.16 14.74 -7.10
CA PHE A 284 24.20 14.49 -6.11
C PHE A 284 24.16 13.07 -5.56
N GLY A 285 25.31 12.39 -5.53
CA GLY A 285 25.48 11.08 -4.86
C GLY A 285 24.81 9.88 -5.54
N GLY A 286 23.86 10.10 -6.44
CA GLY A 286 23.23 9.06 -7.25
C GLY A 286 22.53 7.98 -6.42
N LEU A 287 22.67 6.73 -6.86
CA LEU A 287 22.10 5.57 -6.17
C LEU A 287 22.66 5.38 -4.75
N ARG A 288 23.92 5.78 -4.49
CA ARG A 288 24.54 5.64 -3.16
C ARG A 288 23.82 6.50 -2.12
N LEU A 289 23.39 7.70 -2.51
CA LEU A 289 22.63 8.59 -1.62
C LEU A 289 21.26 7.99 -1.29
N MET A 290 20.56 7.46 -2.28
CA MET A 290 19.25 6.80 -2.08
C MET A 290 19.35 5.59 -1.14
N ILE A 291 20.31 4.69 -1.41
CA ILE A 291 20.55 3.52 -0.56
C ILE A 291 20.95 3.97 0.84
N GLY A 292 21.89 4.91 0.96
CA GLY A 292 22.34 5.42 2.25
C GLY A 292 21.20 6.03 3.08
N SER A 293 20.35 6.85 2.48
CA SER A 293 19.18 7.44 3.15
C SER A 293 18.17 6.39 3.60
N PHE A 294 17.85 5.44 2.74
CA PHE A 294 16.90 4.36 3.08
C PHE A 294 17.47 3.43 4.15
N SER A 295 18.75 3.05 4.06
CA SER A 295 19.45 2.24 5.06
C SER A 295 19.52 2.95 6.41
N LEU A 296 19.82 4.25 6.43
CA LEU A 296 19.81 5.03 7.67
C LEU A 296 18.43 5.00 8.32
N TRP A 297 17.37 5.22 7.54
CA TRP A 297 16.01 5.14 8.05
C TRP A 297 15.70 3.74 8.62
N ILE A 298 16.04 2.65 7.93
CA ILE A 298 15.85 1.27 8.44
C ILE A 298 16.60 1.06 9.76
N ILE A 299 17.88 1.42 9.81
CA ILE A 299 18.71 1.25 11.02
C ILE A 299 18.08 2.00 12.18
N MET A 300 17.63 3.22 11.94
CA MET A 300 17.00 4.05 12.95
C MET A 300 15.64 3.51 13.40
N VAL A 301 14.84 2.93 12.50
CA VAL A 301 13.59 2.23 12.87
C VAL A 301 13.85 1.01 13.74
N LEU A 302 14.90 0.24 13.46
CA LEU A 302 15.27 -0.91 14.28
C LEU A 302 15.71 -0.47 15.68
N LEU A 303 16.56 0.57 15.78
CA LEU A 303 16.99 1.12 17.07
C LEU A 303 15.82 1.74 17.86
N ALA A 304 14.95 2.48 17.17
CA ALA A 304 13.77 3.12 17.71
C ALA A 304 12.79 2.13 18.33
N ASN A 305 12.59 0.96 17.72
CA ASN A 305 11.64 -0.03 18.21
C ASN A 305 12.23 -1.00 19.24
N LEU A 306 13.49 -1.41 19.10
CA LEU A 306 14.09 -2.42 19.99
C LEU A 306 14.75 -1.83 21.23
N ALA A 307 15.44 -0.70 21.10
CA ALA A 307 16.34 -0.23 22.14
C ALA A 307 15.70 0.85 23.02
N TYR A 308 15.23 1.94 22.42
CA TYR A 308 14.94 3.15 23.18
C TYR A 308 13.75 3.03 24.15
N PRO A 309 12.56 2.54 23.75
CA PRO A 309 11.41 2.43 24.65
C PRO A 309 11.65 1.43 25.78
N ALA A 310 12.31 0.31 25.49
CA ALA A 310 12.61 -0.72 26.48
C ALA A 310 13.60 -0.23 27.54
N LEU A 311 14.65 0.49 27.13
CA LEU A 311 15.60 1.11 28.04
C LEU A 311 14.92 2.20 28.87
N PHE A 312 14.10 3.05 28.24
CA PHE A 312 13.39 4.11 28.93
C PHE A 312 12.41 3.55 29.98
N GLN A 313 11.63 2.54 29.62
CA GLN A 313 10.72 1.86 30.54
C GLN A 313 11.50 1.31 31.75
N ARG A 314 12.55 0.52 31.50
CA ARG A 314 13.34 -0.12 32.55
C ARG A 314 14.03 0.84 33.50
N PHE A 315 14.56 1.96 33.00
CA PHE A 315 15.41 2.86 33.78
C PHE A 315 14.66 4.09 34.32
N GLN A 316 13.59 4.53 33.68
CA GLN A 316 12.85 5.75 34.07
C GLN A 316 11.46 5.47 34.61
N VAL A 317 10.80 4.39 34.18
CA VAL A 317 9.41 4.09 34.55
C VAL A 317 9.36 3.03 35.63
N ASP A 318 9.92 1.84 35.40
CA ASP A 318 9.83 0.70 36.31
C ASP A 318 10.28 1.00 37.76
N PRO A 319 11.33 1.82 38.02
CA PRO A 319 11.74 2.14 39.39
C PRO A 319 10.70 2.92 40.21
N ASN A 320 9.81 3.67 39.54
CA ASN A 320 8.75 4.44 40.21
C ASN A 320 7.48 4.50 39.34
N GLN A 321 7.02 3.32 38.91
CA GLN A 321 5.99 3.18 37.88
C GLN A 321 4.66 3.80 38.32
N PHE A 322 4.25 3.59 39.57
CA PHE A 322 2.97 4.10 40.08
C PHE A 322 2.87 5.62 39.98
N GLU A 323 3.90 6.34 40.45
CA GLU A 323 3.92 7.81 40.39
C GLU A 323 3.96 8.34 38.94
N ARG A 324 4.73 7.67 38.06
CA ARG A 324 4.88 8.07 36.66
C ARG A 324 3.63 7.77 35.82
N GLU A 325 2.93 6.68 36.13
CA GLU A 325 1.76 6.25 35.37
C GLU A 325 0.43 6.73 35.95
N ARG A 326 0.40 7.27 37.19
CA ARG A 326 -0.82 7.69 37.90
C ARG A 326 -1.79 8.49 37.02
N VAL A 327 -1.30 9.54 36.36
CA VAL A 327 -2.15 10.40 35.51
C VAL A 327 -2.79 9.63 34.36
N TYR A 328 -2.08 8.69 33.74
CA TYR A 328 -2.61 7.88 32.64
C TYR A 328 -3.59 6.82 33.13
N ILE A 329 -3.34 6.25 34.31
CA ILE A 329 -4.26 5.33 34.97
C ILE A 329 -5.56 6.05 35.33
N GLU A 330 -5.48 7.22 35.95
CA GLU A 330 -6.65 8.05 36.30
C GLU A 330 -7.47 8.40 35.05
N ARG A 331 -6.83 8.90 34.00
CA ARG A 331 -7.48 9.19 32.71
C ARG A 331 -8.17 7.94 32.12
N ASN A 332 -7.54 6.77 32.22
CA ASN A 332 -8.13 5.53 31.72
C ASN A 332 -9.35 5.10 32.55
N ILE A 333 -9.28 5.21 33.88
CA ILE A 333 -10.40 4.93 34.78
C ILE A 333 -11.57 5.86 34.48
N GLU A 334 -11.32 7.16 34.37
CA GLU A 334 -12.34 8.16 34.03
C GLU A 334 -12.99 7.89 32.67
N ALA A 335 -12.18 7.64 31.64
CA ALA A 335 -12.67 7.33 30.30
C ALA A 335 -13.48 6.03 30.26
N THR A 336 -13.04 5.00 30.99
CA THR A 336 -13.75 3.71 31.07
C THR A 336 -15.07 3.87 31.82
N ARG A 337 -15.08 4.59 32.95
CA ARG A 337 -16.31 4.87 33.70
C ARG A 337 -17.32 5.61 32.83
N ALA A 338 -16.89 6.66 32.13
CA ALA A 338 -17.75 7.43 31.24
C ALA A 338 -18.25 6.59 30.04
N ALA A 339 -17.39 5.76 29.43
CA ALA A 339 -17.76 4.94 28.28
C ALA A 339 -18.80 3.86 28.62
N TYR A 340 -18.69 3.25 29.81
CA TYR A 340 -19.63 2.24 30.30
C TYR A 340 -20.76 2.83 31.15
N GLN A 341 -20.82 4.16 31.30
CA GLN A 341 -21.81 4.86 32.12
C GLN A 341 -21.82 4.41 33.59
N LEU A 342 -20.65 4.01 34.12
CA LEU A 342 -20.50 3.55 35.51
C LEU A 342 -20.59 4.69 36.53
N ASP A 343 -20.49 5.93 36.06
CA ASP A 343 -20.78 7.15 36.82
C ASP A 343 -22.27 7.36 37.07
N LEU A 344 -23.15 6.64 36.36
CA LEU A 344 -24.61 6.73 36.50
C LEU A 344 -25.23 5.59 37.34
N VAL A 345 -24.41 4.69 37.88
CA VAL A 345 -24.87 3.51 38.62
C VAL A 345 -25.00 3.81 40.11
N GLU A 346 -26.08 3.34 40.73
CA GLU A 346 -26.31 3.43 42.17
C GLU A 346 -25.46 2.39 42.91
N GLU A 347 -24.55 2.85 43.77
CA GLU A 347 -23.71 1.96 44.59
C GLU A 347 -24.49 1.52 45.84
N ILE A 348 -24.84 0.23 45.91
CA ILE A 348 -25.48 -0.38 47.08
C ILE A 348 -24.42 -1.17 47.86
N ALA A 349 -24.05 -0.68 49.04
CA ALA A 349 -23.16 -1.41 49.94
C ALA A 349 -23.92 -2.57 50.60
N LEU A 350 -23.54 -3.81 50.28
CA LEU A 350 -24.00 -4.98 51.01
C LEU A 350 -23.21 -5.08 52.32
N PRO A 351 -23.85 -5.07 53.50
CA PRO A 351 -23.15 -5.27 54.75
C PRO A 351 -22.50 -6.66 54.76
N ALA A 352 -21.22 -6.72 55.09
CA ALA A 352 -20.56 -7.99 55.36
C ALA A 352 -21.20 -8.59 56.62
N ILE A 353 -22.01 -9.63 56.45
CA ILE A 353 -22.48 -10.45 57.56
C ILE A 353 -21.27 -11.25 58.01
N GLY A 354 -20.59 -10.77 59.04
CA GLY A 354 -19.58 -11.55 59.74
C GLY A 354 -20.28 -12.63 60.57
N ASP A 355 -19.80 -13.87 60.43
CA ASP A 355 -20.07 -14.96 61.38
C ASP A 355 -19.32 -14.73 62.71
#